data_AF-A0A800EXB0-F1
#
_entry.id   AF-A0A800EXB0-F1
#
_cell.length_a   1.000
_cell.length_b   1.000
_cell.length_c   1.000
_cell.angle_alpha   90.00
_cell.angle_beta   90.00
_cell.angle_gamma   90.00
#
_symmetry.space_group_name_H-M   'P 1'
#
loop_
_entity.id
_entity.type
_entity.pdbx_description
1 polymer ?
#
loop_
_entity_poly.entity_id
_entity_poly.type
_entity_poly.pdbx_seq_one_letter_code
_entity_poly.pdbx_strand_id
1 'polypeptide(L)'
;MPLCTCTDAGSLKVAEDPACTRPGTAKLVPIDTQPVVGETPTAALRSWLTPTPLFYVRNHYDVPEIDPAMWSLSIDGAVSYPVEISYSDLLRLPKKTLPAMLECAGNNRSDLGPGIPGNPFDEGAMSNAIWAGAPLKPFLQQAGISPDAVEVLFEGDDRGEPVPGRDIVPYQRSLPLQVALHPDTMLVYEMSGETLTPDHGFPVRLIVPRWYGMASVKWLTRIRVLEKPFVGFFQTERYVMEDEAGIDQQISRMEVKSFVNWPEHGTSLPIGRPVAISGMAWSGDG
;
A
#
# COMPACT_ATOMS: atom_id res chain seq x y z
N MET A 1 33.44 -4.62 -3.78
CA MET A 1 32.14 -3.94 -3.86
C MET A 1 32.05 -3.01 -2.67
N PRO A 2 31.80 -1.70 -2.84
CA PRO A 2 31.64 -0.81 -1.70
C PRO A 2 30.42 -1.28 -0.92
N LEU A 3 30.60 -1.55 0.37
CA LEU A 3 29.49 -1.86 1.27
C LEU A 3 28.60 -0.62 1.36
N CYS A 4 27.30 -0.80 1.11
CA CYS A 4 26.33 0.28 1.30
C CYS A 4 26.43 0.80 2.74
N THR A 5 26.74 2.08 2.90
CA THR A 5 26.65 2.76 4.19
C THR A 5 25.19 3.09 4.44
N CYS A 6 24.60 2.60 5.53
CA CYS A 6 23.28 3.03 5.97
C CYS A 6 23.27 4.56 6.10
N THR A 7 22.35 5.24 5.43
CA THR A 7 22.04 6.64 5.71
C THR A 7 21.34 6.72 7.06
N ASP A 8 21.60 7.78 7.83
CA ASP A 8 20.90 8.02 9.09
C ASP A 8 19.38 8.05 8.85
N ALA A 9 18.64 7.28 9.66
CA ALA A 9 17.19 7.21 9.61
C ALA A 9 16.60 8.64 9.72
N GLY A 10 15.81 9.04 8.72
CA GLY A 10 15.16 10.35 8.69
C GLY A 10 15.92 11.46 7.94
N SER A 11 17.04 11.16 7.29
CA SER A 11 17.70 12.15 6.41
C SER A 11 16.98 12.29 5.05
N LEU A 12 16.77 13.53 4.60
CA LEU A 12 16.20 13.86 3.27
C LEU A 12 17.06 13.34 2.09
N LYS A 13 18.28 12.85 2.36
CA LYS A 13 19.21 12.28 1.37
C LYS A 13 18.91 10.85 0.97
N VAL A 14 17.89 10.24 1.56
CA VAL A 14 17.46 8.88 1.23
C VAL A 14 17.05 8.70 -0.25
N ALA A 15 16.68 9.78 -0.93
CA ALA A 15 16.43 9.78 -2.38
C ALA A 15 17.70 9.69 -3.26
N GLU A 16 18.90 9.73 -2.67
CA GLU A 16 20.20 9.63 -3.36
C GLU A 16 20.78 8.21 -3.33
N ASP A 17 19.98 7.15 -3.15
CA ASP A 17 20.46 5.78 -3.37
C ASP A 17 20.90 5.66 -4.85
N PRO A 18 22.19 5.42 -5.14
CA PRO A 18 22.70 5.49 -6.50
C PRO A 18 21.93 4.56 -7.43
N ALA A 19 21.64 5.04 -8.64
CA ALA A 19 21.01 4.28 -9.73
C ALA A 19 21.67 2.92 -10.06
N CYS A 20 22.83 2.62 -9.47
CA CYS A 20 23.50 1.31 -9.45
C CYS A 20 22.65 0.16 -8.90
N THR A 21 21.54 0.42 -8.21
CA THR A 21 20.64 -0.61 -7.66
C THR A 21 19.44 -0.95 -8.55
N ARG A 22 19.19 -0.20 -9.63
CA ARG A 22 18.11 -0.53 -10.58
C ARG A 22 18.57 -1.71 -11.44
N PRO A 23 17.94 -2.90 -11.35
CA PRO A 23 18.29 -3.97 -12.26
C PRO A 23 17.79 -3.57 -13.66
N GLY A 24 18.70 -3.12 -14.53
CA GLY A 24 18.37 -2.52 -15.83
C GLY A 24 17.59 -3.43 -16.79
N THR A 25 17.43 -4.71 -16.46
CA THR A 25 16.68 -5.71 -17.23
C THR A 25 15.58 -6.41 -16.44
N ALA A 26 15.43 -6.14 -15.13
CA ALA A 26 14.37 -6.78 -14.36
C ALA A 26 13.00 -6.24 -14.78
N LYS A 27 12.01 -7.11 -14.70
CA LYS A 27 10.60 -6.77 -14.87
C LYS A 27 9.85 -7.25 -13.64
N LEU A 28 8.71 -6.63 -13.38
CA LEU A 28 7.74 -7.15 -12.43
C LEU A 28 7.40 -8.60 -12.79
N VAL A 29 7.33 -9.48 -11.80
CA VAL A 29 6.96 -10.88 -12.00
C VAL A 29 5.44 -10.93 -12.15
N PRO A 30 4.90 -11.34 -13.31
CA PRO A 30 3.46 -11.32 -13.55
C PRO A 30 2.77 -12.44 -12.77
N ILE A 31 1.68 -12.11 -12.08
CA ILE A 31 0.81 -13.05 -11.35
C ILE A 31 -0.56 -13.14 -12.02
N ASP A 32 -1.10 -12.00 -12.47
CA ASP A 32 -2.34 -11.90 -13.23
C ASP A 32 -2.25 -10.74 -14.23
N THR A 33 -3.02 -10.82 -15.31
CA THR A 33 -3.06 -9.79 -16.35
C THR A 33 -4.35 -8.99 -16.36
N GLN A 34 -5.45 -9.54 -15.84
CA GLN A 34 -6.76 -8.87 -15.79
C GLN A 34 -7.54 -9.26 -14.52
N PRO A 35 -7.51 -8.41 -13.48
CA PRO A 35 -6.77 -7.14 -13.40
C PRO A 35 -5.24 -7.37 -13.28
N VAL A 36 -4.43 -6.37 -13.59
CA VAL A 36 -2.97 -6.48 -13.48
C VAL A 36 -2.55 -6.77 -12.03
N VAL A 37 -1.84 -7.88 -11.84
CA VAL A 37 -1.21 -8.25 -10.56
C VAL A 37 0.20 -8.72 -10.85
N GLY A 38 1.16 -8.20 -10.10
CA GLY A 38 2.54 -8.64 -10.21
C GLY A 38 3.32 -8.37 -8.94
N GLU A 39 4.36 -9.15 -8.74
CA GLU A 39 5.21 -9.07 -7.56
C GLU A 39 6.61 -8.57 -7.88
N THR A 40 7.24 -8.02 -6.86
CA THR A 40 8.60 -7.50 -6.95
C THR A 40 9.57 -8.67 -7.10
N PRO A 41 10.43 -8.69 -8.13
CA PRO A 41 11.45 -9.72 -8.22
C PRO A 41 12.41 -9.62 -7.01
N THR A 42 12.77 -10.75 -6.40
CA THR A 42 13.60 -10.81 -5.19
C THR A 42 14.91 -10.01 -5.30
N ALA A 43 15.51 -9.97 -6.49
CA ALA A 43 16.69 -9.15 -6.76
C ALA A 43 16.48 -7.64 -6.52
N ALA A 44 15.28 -7.11 -6.78
CA ALA A 44 14.94 -5.70 -6.53
C ALA A 44 14.70 -5.40 -5.05
N LEU A 45 14.41 -6.41 -4.24
CA LEU A 45 14.27 -6.30 -2.78
C LEU A 45 15.61 -6.26 -2.04
N ARG A 46 16.74 -6.28 -2.77
CA ARG A 46 18.09 -6.10 -2.19
C ARG A 46 18.42 -4.64 -1.90
N SER A 47 17.59 -3.73 -2.38
CA SER A 47 17.74 -2.29 -2.21
C SER A 47 16.72 -1.79 -1.18
N TRP A 48 17.08 -0.76 -0.41
CA TRP A 48 16.17 -0.25 0.61
C TRP A 48 14.94 0.44 0.00
N LEU A 49 15.09 1.10 -1.15
CA LEU A 49 13.97 1.54 -1.99
C LEU A 49 13.76 0.60 -3.18
N THR A 50 12.52 0.17 -3.37
CA THR A 50 12.12 -0.59 -4.54
C THR A 50 11.94 0.37 -5.72
N PRO A 51 12.60 0.15 -6.88
CA PRO A 51 12.37 0.96 -8.07
C PRO A 51 10.89 0.92 -8.49
N THR A 52 10.29 2.07 -8.81
CA THR A 52 8.86 2.18 -9.15
C THR A 52 8.38 1.17 -10.21
N PRO A 53 9.11 0.91 -11.33
CA PRO A 53 8.67 -0.09 -12.31
C PRO A 53 8.68 -1.55 -11.82
N LEU A 54 9.28 -1.81 -10.65
CA LEU A 54 9.39 -3.12 -10.02
C LEU A 54 8.61 -3.19 -8.71
N PHE A 55 7.95 -2.12 -8.29
CA PHE A 55 7.12 -2.11 -7.09
C PHE A 55 5.88 -2.98 -7.32
N TYR A 56 5.57 -3.87 -6.37
CA TYR A 56 4.48 -4.83 -6.56
C TYR A 56 3.14 -4.14 -6.89
N VAL A 57 2.36 -4.76 -7.78
CA VAL A 57 1.05 -4.27 -8.19
C VAL A 57 0.01 -5.30 -7.73
N ARG A 58 -0.98 -4.84 -6.98
CA ARG A 58 -2.18 -5.61 -6.65
C ARG A 58 -3.40 -4.77 -6.96
N ASN A 59 -4.14 -5.18 -7.99
CA ASN A 59 -5.41 -4.57 -8.39
C ASN A 59 -6.54 -5.59 -8.18
N HIS A 60 -7.68 -5.18 -7.64
CA HIS A 60 -8.89 -6.03 -7.58
C HIS A 60 -9.77 -5.86 -8.82
N TYR A 61 -9.73 -4.67 -9.41
CA TYR A 61 -10.46 -4.28 -10.60
C TYR A 61 -9.48 -3.64 -11.59
N ASP A 62 -9.98 -3.30 -12.79
CA ASP A 62 -9.18 -2.62 -13.79
C ASP A 62 -8.76 -1.22 -13.32
N VAL A 63 -7.62 -0.76 -13.84
CA VAL A 63 -7.09 0.58 -13.55
C VAL A 63 -8.02 1.61 -14.19
N PRO A 64 -8.62 2.54 -13.43
CA PRO A 64 -9.47 3.58 -13.97
C PRO A 64 -8.66 4.59 -14.78
N GLU A 65 -9.27 5.09 -15.86
CA GLU A 65 -8.73 6.22 -16.63
C GLU A 65 -9.18 7.53 -16.00
N ILE A 66 -8.26 8.23 -15.32
CA ILE A 66 -8.57 9.46 -14.58
C ILE A 66 -7.88 10.66 -15.24
N ASP A 67 -8.68 11.67 -15.63
CA ASP A 67 -8.16 12.99 -15.97
C ASP A 67 -7.94 13.81 -14.67
N PRO A 68 -6.69 14.17 -14.33
CA PRO A 68 -6.40 14.93 -13.11
C PRO A 68 -7.04 16.33 -13.09
N ALA A 69 -7.40 16.90 -14.25
CA ALA A 69 -8.09 18.18 -14.31
C ALA A 69 -9.57 18.09 -13.91
N MET A 70 -10.16 16.90 -14.02
CA MET A 70 -11.55 16.61 -13.67
C MET A 70 -11.68 15.89 -12.33
N TRP A 71 -10.56 15.40 -11.77
CA TRP A 71 -10.55 14.70 -10.49
C TRP A 71 -10.84 15.65 -9.32
N SER A 72 -11.69 15.18 -8.41
CA SER A 72 -11.90 15.77 -7.08
C SER A 72 -11.99 14.67 -6.03
N LEU A 73 -11.62 15.03 -4.79
CA LEU A 73 -11.82 14.22 -3.60
C LEU A 73 -12.93 14.83 -2.75
N SER A 74 -13.94 14.02 -2.44
CA SER A 74 -15.01 14.38 -1.52
C SER A 74 -14.75 13.84 -0.11
N ILE A 75 -15.00 14.67 0.91
CA ILE A 75 -14.96 14.30 2.33
C ILE A 75 -16.33 14.61 2.92
N ASP A 76 -17.08 13.56 3.28
CA ASP A 76 -18.47 13.67 3.71
C ASP A 76 -18.85 12.69 4.83
N GLY A 77 -20.16 12.49 5.05
CA GLY A 77 -20.70 11.62 6.08
C GLY A 77 -20.97 12.38 7.38
N ALA A 78 -20.53 11.81 8.49
CA ALA A 78 -20.71 12.38 9.83
C ALA A 78 -19.71 13.51 10.11
N VAL A 79 -19.84 14.60 9.36
CA VAL A 79 -19.01 15.81 9.43
C VAL A 79 -19.90 17.05 9.40
N SER A 80 -19.44 18.14 10.03
CA SER A 80 -20.18 19.41 10.07
C SER A 80 -20.04 20.21 8.77
N TYR A 81 -18.89 20.09 8.11
CA TYR A 81 -18.53 20.85 6.92
C TYR A 81 -17.96 19.88 5.87
N PRO A 82 -18.80 19.33 4.97
CA PRO A 82 -18.30 18.53 3.86
C PRO A 82 -17.28 19.32 3.04
N VAL A 83 -16.23 18.63 2.58
CA VAL A 83 -15.12 19.25 1.84
C VAL A 83 -15.02 18.59 0.47
N GLU A 84 -14.76 19.39 -0.56
CA GLU A 84 -14.38 18.91 -1.88
C GLU A 84 -13.05 19.58 -2.28
N ILE A 85 -12.10 18.79 -2.79
CA ILE A 85 -10.73 19.23 -3.06
C ILE A 85 -10.34 18.79 -4.47
N SER A 86 -9.96 19.75 -5.32
CA SER A 86 -9.42 19.45 -6.64
C SER A 86 -7.98 18.92 -6.54
N TYR A 87 -7.51 18.20 -7.56
CA TYR A 87 -6.11 17.75 -7.60
C TYR A 87 -5.14 18.94 -7.51
N SER A 88 -5.46 20.03 -8.22
CA SER A 88 -4.62 21.24 -8.24
C SER A 88 -4.52 21.94 -6.88
N ASP A 89 -5.58 21.90 -6.07
CA ASP A 89 -5.57 22.48 -4.73
C ASP A 89 -4.82 21.60 -3.74
N LEU A 90 -4.95 20.28 -3.86
CA LEU A 90 -4.19 19.32 -3.04
C LEU A 90 -2.67 19.50 -3.21
N LEU A 91 -2.20 19.75 -4.45
CA LEU A 91 -0.78 19.98 -4.75
C LEU A 91 -0.23 21.29 -4.15
N ARG A 92 -1.09 22.25 -3.80
CA ARG A 92 -0.67 23.54 -3.20
C ARG A 92 -0.52 23.48 -1.67
N LEU A 93 -1.00 22.40 -1.04
CA LEU A 93 -0.94 22.24 0.41
C LEU A 93 0.47 21.86 0.88
N PRO A 94 0.81 22.09 2.17
CA PRO A 94 2.09 21.68 2.72
C PRO A 94 2.36 20.19 2.50
N LYS A 95 3.44 19.90 1.75
CA LYS A 95 3.86 18.54 1.43
C LYS A 95 4.59 17.90 2.61
N LYS A 96 4.17 16.69 2.98
CA LYS A 96 4.86 15.78 3.88
C LYS A 96 5.43 14.61 3.09
N THR A 97 6.63 14.17 3.47
CA THR A 97 7.33 13.06 2.85
C THR A 97 7.74 12.06 3.93
N LEU A 98 7.51 10.76 3.70
CA LEU A 98 7.97 9.69 4.59
C LEU A 98 8.25 8.40 3.83
N PRO A 99 9.20 7.56 4.29
CA PRO A 99 9.29 6.19 3.85
C PRO A 99 8.18 5.34 4.45
N ALA A 100 7.55 4.51 3.63
CA ALA A 100 6.67 3.45 4.13
C ALA A 100 6.73 2.23 3.21
N MET A 101 6.86 1.07 3.85
CA MET A 101 6.71 -0.22 3.21
C MET A 101 5.23 -0.55 3.04
N LEU A 102 4.89 -1.13 1.89
CA LEU A 102 3.61 -1.79 1.68
C LEU A 102 3.86 -3.29 1.52
N GLU A 103 3.09 -4.09 2.24
CA GLU A 103 3.03 -5.54 2.08
C GLU A 103 1.59 -5.97 1.81
N CYS A 104 1.38 -6.85 0.85
CA CYS A 104 0.08 -7.50 0.64
C CYS A 104 -0.19 -8.50 1.78
N ALA A 105 -1.40 -8.51 2.33
CA ALA A 105 -1.81 -9.55 3.30
C ALA A 105 -1.75 -10.98 2.74
N GLY A 106 -1.67 -11.14 1.42
CA GLY A 106 -1.48 -12.44 0.76
C GLY A 106 -0.03 -12.72 0.34
N ASN A 107 0.95 -11.92 0.79
CA ASN A 107 2.36 -12.21 0.55
C ASN A 107 2.74 -13.58 1.14
N ASN A 108 3.53 -14.38 0.44
CA ASN A 108 3.85 -15.77 0.79
C ASN A 108 2.63 -16.72 0.80
N ARG A 109 1.56 -16.44 0.02
CA ARG A 109 0.44 -17.37 -0.11
C ARG A 109 0.89 -18.72 -0.68
N SER A 110 1.86 -18.72 -1.58
CA SER A 110 2.40 -19.95 -2.19
C SER A 110 3.01 -20.92 -1.17
N ASP A 111 3.39 -20.46 0.02
CA ASP A 111 3.96 -21.29 1.08
C ASP A 111 2.90 -22.09 1.85
N LEU A 112 1.60 -21.77 1.68
CA LEU A 112 0.51 -22.42 2.41
C LEU A 112 0.23 -23.83 1.86
N GLY A 113 0.16 -24.80 2.77
CA GLY A 113 -0.16 -26.20 2.48
C GLY A 113 -1.43 -26.67 3.20
N PRO A 114 -2.48 -27.11 2.49
CA PRO A 114 -2.62 -27.16 1.02
C PRO A 114 -2.81 -25.77 0.40
N GLY A 115 -2.48 -25.63 -0.89
CA GLY A 115 -2.65 -24.38 -1.62
C GLY A 115 -4.10 -23.87 -1.58
N ILE A 116 -4.28 -22.59 -1.26
CA ILE A 116 -5.58 -21.96 -1.09
C ILE A 116 -5.92 -20.99 -2.24
N PRO A 117 -7.21 -20.78 -2.55
CA PRO A 117 -7.61 -19.83 -3.58
C PRO A 117 -7.08 -18.41 -3.36
N GLY A 118 -6.64 -17.76 -4.44
CA GLY A 118 -6.17 -16.38 -4.46
C GLY A 118 -4.94 -16.20 -5.36
N ASN A 119 -4.44 -14.97 -5.47
CA ASN A 119 -3.19 -14.71 -6.19
C ASN A 119 -2.02 -15.46 -5.51
N PRO A 120 -1.30 -16.34 -6.23
CA PRO A 120 -0.22 -17.17 -5.68
C PRO A 120 1.07 -16.35 -5.59
N PHE A 121 1.08 -15.40 -4.67
CA PHE A 121 2.29 -14.62 -4.39
C PHE A 121 3.32 -15.48 -3.66
N ASP A 122 4.56 -15.41 -4.13
CA ASP A 122 5.73 -15.88 -3.41
C ASP A 122 6.12 -14.79 -2.39
N GLU A 123 7.40 -14.50 -2.15
CA GLU A 123 7.85 -13.46 -1.23
C GLU A 123 7.79 -12.01 -1.77
N GLY A 124 7.40 -11.83 -3.04
CA GLY A 124 7.56 -10.56 -3.76
C GLY A 124 6.44 -9.55 -3.58
N ALA A 125 5.35 -9.86 -2.86
CA ALA A 125 4.18 -8.99 -2.71
C ALA A 125 4.38 -7.91 -1.65
N MET A 126 5.56 -7.30 -1.68
CA MET A 126 6.00 -6.25 -0.78
C MET A 126 6.99 -5.32 -1.48
N SER A 127 7.03 -4.06 -1.06
CA SER A 127 7.95 -3.06 -1.59
C SER A 127 8.07 -1.87 -0.64
N ASN A 128 9.18 -1.14 -0.70
CA ASN A 128 9.39 0.06 0.10
C ASN A 128 9.64 1.28 -0.80
N ALA A 129 8.98 2.40 -0.49
CA ALA A 129 9.07 3.63 -1.27
C ALA A 129 9.04 4.86 -0.37
N ILE A 130 9.46 6.00 -0.93
CA ILE A 130 9.24 7.32 -0.34
C ILE A 130 7.92 7.86 -0.86
N TRP A 131 6.98 8.12 0.04
CA TRP A 131 5.67 8.66 -0.32
C TRP A 131 5.61 10.14 0.01
N ALA A 132 5.05 10.95 -0.88
CA ALA A 132 4.87 12.36 -0.62
C ALA A 132 3.47 12.87 -1.00
N GLY A 133 2.93 13.73 -0.15
CA GLY A 133 1.56 14.22 -0.26
C GLY A 133 1.13 15.09 0.90
N ALA A 134 -0.17 15.14 1.18
CA ALA A 134 -0.74 15.89 2.28
C ALA A 134 -1.15 14.95 3.43
N PRO A 135 -0.86 15.27 4.71
CA PRO A 135 -1.40 14.52 5.85
C PRO A 135 -2.94 14.52 5.82
N LEU A 136 -3.58 13.39 6.14
CA LEU A 136 -5.05 13.28 6.12
C LEU A 136 -5.72 14.04 7.28
N LYS A 137 -5.08 14.00 8.45
CA LYS A 137 -5.65 14.52 9.70
C LYS A 137 -6.22 15.95 9.60
N PRO A 138 -5.51 16.94 9.03
CA PRO A 138 -6.02 18.31 8.93
C PRO A 138 -7.35 18.41 8.15
N PHE A 139 -7.54 17.60 7.12
CA PHE A 139 -8.78 17.60 6.33
C PHE A 139 -9.97 17.12 7.15
N LEU A 140 -9.80 16.01 7.88
CA LEU A 140 -10.84 15.48 8.75
C LEU A 140 -11.15 16.45 9.90
N GLN A 141 -10.13 17.09 10.48
CA GLN A 141 -10.32 18.12 11.52
C GLN A 141 -11.07 19.34 10.98
N GLN A 142 -10.73 19.81 9.78
CA GLN A 142 -11.41 20.92 9.13
C GLN A 142 -12.87 20.59 8.79
N ALA A 143 -13.15 19.35 8.39
CA ALA A 143 -14.51 18.89 8.13
C ALA A 143 -15.39 18.85 9.40
N GLY A 144 -14.78 18.80 10.58
CA GLY A 144 -15.50 18.78 11.86
C GLY A 144 -16.24 17.46 12.08
N ILE A 145 -15.47 16.39 12.30
CA ILE A 145 -15.93 15.01 12.60
C ILE A 145 -16.96 15.02 13.74
N SER A 146 -18.07 14.29 13.55
CA SER A 146 -19.07 14.01 14.58
C SER A 146 -18.43 13.38 15.82
N PRO A 147 -18.86 13.73 17.06
CA PRO A 147 -18.41 13.03 18.26
C PRO A 147 -18.82 11.55 18.28
N ASP A 148 -19.83 11.17 17.50
CA ASP A 148 -20.33 9.78 17.38
C ASP A 148 -19.65 8.99 16.25
N ALA A 149 -18.66 9.59 15.57
CA ALA A 149 -17.91 8.90 14.54
C ALA A 149 -17.10 7.72 15.13
N VAL A 150 -17.07 6.60 14.39
CA VAL A 150 -16.37 5.37 14.80
C VAL A 150 -15.25 5.00 13.84
N GLU A 151 -15.40 5.30 12.54
CA GLU A 151 -14.41 5.01 11.52
C GLU A 151 -14.52 5.92 10.29
N VAL A 152 -13.51 5.84 9.42
CA VAL A 152 -13.45 6.58 8.16
C VAL A 152 -13.36 5.58 7.01
N LEU A 153 -14.31 5.64 6.09
CA LEU A 153 -14.36 4.86 4.86
C LEU A 153 -13.60 5.58 3.75
N PHE A 154 -12.85 4.82 2.97
CA PHE A 154 -12.10 5.26 1.80
C PHE A 154 -12.57 4.47 0.58
N GLU A 155 -12.88 5.17 -0.50
CA GLU A 155 -13.43 4.61 -1.74
C GLU A 155 -12.54 5.03 -2.92
N GLY A 156 -12.13 4.03 -3.71
CA GLY A 156 -11.44 4.22 -4.98
C GLY A 156 -12.41 4.34 -6.15
N ASP A 157 -11.92 4.87 -7.27
CA ASP A 157 -12.65 4.96 -8.53
C ASP A 157 -12.75 3.61 -9.28
N ASP A 158 -11.96 2.62 -8.88
CA ASP A 158 -11.97 1.28 -9.46
C ASP A 158 -13.19 0.49 -9.00
N ARG A 159 -13.88 -0.18 -9.93
CA ARG A 159 -15.14 -0.89 -9.67
C ARG A 159 -15.23 -2.19 -10.45
N GLY A 160 -15.93 -3.17 -9.89
CA GLY A 160 -16.22 -4.43 -10.58
C GLY A 160 -17.03 -5.38 -9.73
N GLU A 161 -17.34 -6.55 -10.29
CA GLU A 161 -17.93 -7.63 -9.52
C GLU A 161 -16.85 -8.22 -8.58
N PRO A 162 -17.03 -8.16 -7.24
CA PRO A 162 -16.02 -8.66 -6.31
C PRO A 162 -15.86 -10.19 -6.39
N VAL A 163 -16.93 -10.87 -6.80
CA VAL A 163 -17.00 -12.27 -7.23
C VAL A 163 -18.07 -12.37 -8.32
N PRO A 164 -17.97 -13.34 -9.25
CA PRO A 164 -18.93 -13.47 -10.34
C PRO A 164 -20.38 -13.52 -9.87
N GLY A 165 -21.23 -12.69 -10.48
CA GLY A 165 -22.67 -12.64 -10.21
C GLY A 165 -23.09 -11.80 -9.00
N ARG A 166 -22.17 -11.05 -8.38
CA ARG A 166 -22.52 -10.01 -7.40
C ARG A 166 -22.54 -8.63 -8.06
N ASP A 167 -23.23 -7.70 -7.41
CA ASP A 167 -23.31 -6.31 -7.87
C ASP A 167 -21.92 -5.67 -8.03
N ILE A 168 -21.81 -4.79 -9.02
CA ILE A 168 -20.61 -3.99 -9.24
C ILE A 168 -20.44 -2.99 -8.10
N VAL A 169 -19.36 -3.13 -7.34
CA VAL A 169 -19.02 -2.25 -6.21
C VAL A 169 -17.67 -1.59 -6.44
N PRO A 170 -17.45 -0.37 -5.91
CA PRO A 170 -16.11 0.21 -5.84
C PRO A 170 -15.22 -0.52 -4.84
N TYR A 171 -13.90 -0.40 -4.98
CA TYR A 171 -12.99 -0.84 -3.92
C TYR A 171 -13.11 0.08 -2.71
N GLN A 172 -13.43 -0.49 -1.56
CA GLN A 172 -13.71 0.23 -0.33
C GLN A 172 -13.03 -0.42 0.87
N ARG A 173 -12.40 0.41 1.71
CA ARG A 173 -11.81 0.01 2.99
C ARG A 173 -12.02 1.09 4.03
N SER A 174 -12.27 0.71 5.27
CA SER A 174 -12.37 1.64 6.39
C SER A 174 -11.20 1.50 7.37
N LEU A 175 -10.92 2.59 8.08
CA LEU A 175 -9.93 2.67 9.15
C LEU A 175 -10.60 3.15 10.44
N PRO A 176 -10.21 2.60 11.61
CA PRO A 176 -10.55 3.21 12.89
C PRO A 176 -10.11 4.68 12.94
N LEU A 177 -10.88 5.54 13.62
CA LEU A 177 -10.61 6.99 13.68
C LEU A 177 -9.16 7.32 14.08
N GLN A 178 -8.63 6.64 15.10
CA GLN A 178 -7.27 6.84 15.58
C GLN A 178 -6.18 6.59 14.53
N VAL A 179 -6.46 5.71 13.56
CA VAL A 179 -5.56 5.38 12.45
C VAL A 179 -5.71 6.41 11.33
N ALA A 180 -6.95 6.78 10.99
CA ALA A 180 -7.22 7.84 10.01
C ALA A 180 -6.64 9.21 10.46
N LEU A 181 -6.68 9.48 11.76
CA LEU A 181 -6.14 10.69 12.39
C LEU A 181 -4.65 10.59 12.75
N HIS A 182 -3.99 9.47 12.45
CA HIS A 182 -2.56 9.33 12.68
C HIS A 182 -1.80 10.35 11.81
N PRO A 183 -0.77 11.03 12.33
CA PRO A 183 -0.03 12.05 11.58
C PRO A 183 0.63 11.53 10.29
N ASP A 184 0.87 10.22 10.20
CA ASP A 184 1.51 9.57 9.05
C ASP A 184 0.52 8.93 8.07
N THR A 185 -0.79 9.00 8.33
CA THR A 185 -1.80 8.64 7.33
C THR A 185 -1.94 9.80 6.35
N MET A 186 -1.71 9.54 5.06
CA MET A 186 -1.54 10.60 4.06
C MET A 186 -2.35 10.37 2.78
N LEU A 187 -2.78 11.47 2.18
CA LEU A 187 -3.22 11.56 0.79
C LEU A 187 -2.00 11.82 -0.08
N VAL A 188 -1.60 10.84 -0.88
CA VAL A 188 -0.32 10.79 -1.57
C VAL A 188 -0.52 10.94 -3.07
N TYR A 189 0.32 11.76 -3.69
CA TYR A 189 0.33 12.04 -5.13
C TYR A 189 1.72 11.89 -5.77
N GLU A 190 2.75 11.62 -4.97
CA GLU A 190 4.13 11.35 -5.38
C GLU A 190 4.66 10.06 -4.75
N MET A 191 5.42 9.29 -5.52
CA MET A 191 6.11 8.07 -5.11
C MET A 191 7.56 8.11 -5.61
N SER A 192 8.50 8.00 -4.67
CA SER A 192 9.95 8.02 -4.92
C SER A 192 10.42 9.25 -5.72
N GLY A 193 9.79 10.40 -5.47
CA GLY A 193 10.11 11.69 -6.09
C GLY A 193 9.47 11.93 -7.46
N GLU A 194 8.68 10.97 -7.96
CA GLU A 194 7.94 11.07 -9.22
C GLU A 194 6.43 11.08 -8.94
N THR A 195 5.65 11.63 -9.88
CA THR A 195 4.18 11.51 -9.84
C THR A 195 3.78 10.03 -9.83
N LEU A 196 2.71 9.69 -9.09
CA LEU A 196 2.17 8.32 -9.10
C LEU A 196 1.94 7.81 -10.53
N THR A 197 2.20 6.52 -10.76
CA THR A 197 1.75 5.84 -11.97
C THR A 197 0.28 5.43 -11.85
N PRO A 198 -0.42 5.16 -12.96
CA PRO A 198 -1.78 4.63 -12.92
C PRO A 198 -1.90 3.38 -12.03
N ASP A 199 -1.00 2.40 -12.17
CA ASP A 199 -1.01 1.17 -11.36
C ASP A 199 -0.80 1.40 -9.86
N HIS A 200 -0.17 2.51 -9.49
CA HIS A 200 0.08 2.86 -8.09
C HIS A 200 -0.89 3.91 -7.55
N GLY A 201 -1.96 4.24 -8.28
CA GLY A 201 -3.08 5.03 -7.77
C GLY A 201 -3.07 6.50 -8.18
N PHE A 202 -2.45 6.85 -9.30
CA PHE A 202 -2.60 8.19 -9.89
C PHE A 202 -4.09 8.57 -10.05
N PRO A 203 -4.53 9.79 -9.71
CA PRO A 203 -3.71 10.92 -9.26
C PRO A 203 -3.41 10.94 -7.76
N VAL A 204 -4.25 10.30 -6.94
CA VAL A 204 -4.12 10.30 -5.48
C VAL A 204 -4.47 8.92 -4.91
N ARG A 205 -3.64 8.46 -3.97
CA ARG A 205 -3.92 7.29 -3.14
C ARG A 205 -3.87 7.63 -1.65
N LEU A 206 -4.46 6.77 -0.84
CA LEU A 206 -4.17 6.71 0.59
C LEU A 206 -2.88 5.92 0.81
N ILE A 207 -2.07 6.38 1.77
CA ILE A 207 -1.01 5.59 2.40
C ILE A 207 -1.27 5.53 3.90
N VAL A 208 -1.31 4.29 4.40
CA VAL A 208 -1.51 3.97 5.82
C VAL A 208 -0.29 3.19 6.30
N PRO A 209 0.77 3.86 6.78
CA PRO A 209 1.96 3.18 7.26
C PRO A 209 1.61 2.17 8.35
N ARG A 210 2.41 1.10 8.44
CA ARG A 210 2.28 0.00 9.43
C ARG A 210 1.13 -0.98 9.18
N TRP A 211 0.19 -0.66 8.30
CA TRP A 211 -0.91 -1.53 7.93
C TRP A 211 -0.59 -2.30 6.66
N TYR A 212 -1.18 -3.49 6.51
CA TYR A 212 -1.11 -4.21 5.25
C TYR A 212 -1.73 -3.37 4.11
N GLY A 213 -1.23 -3.59 2.89
CA GLY A 213 -1.45 -2.73 1.74
C GLY A 213 -2.90 -2.58 1.29
N MET A 214 -3.80 -3.52 1.65
CA MET A 214 -5.22 -3.38 1.36
C MET A 214 -5.82 -2.12 2.00
N ALA A 215 -5.30 -1.67 3.15
CA ALA A 215 -5.75 -0.44 3.81
C ALA A 215 -5.39 0.84 3.04
N SER A 216 -4.41 0.79 2.14
CA SER A 216 -3.92 1.94 1.37
C SER A 216 -4.66 2.03 0.02
N VAL A 217 -5.92 2.49 0.05
CA VAL A 217 -6.80 2.60 -1.12
C VAL A 217 -6.18 3.46 -2.24
N LYS A 218 -6.25 2.98 -3.48
CA LYS A 218 -5.76 3.69 -4.68
C LYS A 218 -6.90 4.42 -5.38
N TRP A 219 -6.56 5.35 -6.28
CA TRP A 219 -7.53 6.09 -7.11
C TRP A 219 -8.62 6.75 -6.27
N LEU A 220 -8.22 7.36 -5.16
CA LEU A 220 -9.15 7.78 -4.12
C LEU A 220 -10.06 8.89 -4.62
N THR A 221 -11.38 8.74 -4.45
CA THR A 221 -12.39 9.74 -4.88
C THR A 221 -13.30 10.18 -3.73
N ARG A 222 -13.45 9.34 -2.70
CA ARG A 222 -14.30 9.67 -1.55
C ARG A 222 -13.73 9.18 -0.22
N ILE A 223 -13.89 10.03 0.79
CA ILE A 223 -13.63 9.76 2.20
C ILE A 223 -14.92 10.04 2.94
N ARG A 224 -15.42 9.07 3.69
CA ARG A 224 -16.69 9.20 4.41
C ARG A 224 -16.53 8.86 5.88
N VAL A 225 -16.85 9.80 6.75
CA VAL A 225 -16.89 9.56 8.20
C VAL A 225 -18.18 8.81 8.54
N LEU A 226 -18.06 7.73 9.30
CA LEU A 226 -19.16 6.84 9.66
C LEU A 226 -19.38 6.81 11.17
N GLU A 227 -20.65 6.71 11.58
CA GLU A 227 -21.08 6.54 12.98
C GLU A 227 -21.34 5.07 13.34
N LYS A 228 -21.17 4.17 12.36
CA LYS A 228 -21.32 2.72 12.53
C LYS A 228 -20.19 2.00 11.78
N PRO A 229 -19.79 0.80 12.23
CA PRO A 229 -18.83 -0.01 11.50
C PRO A 229 -19.27 -0.27 10.06
N PHE A 230 -18.35 -0.12 9.12
CA PHE A 230 -18.60 -0.39 7.71
C PHE A 230 -18.69 -1.89 7.46
N VAL A 231 -19.72 -2.26 6.72
CA VAL A 231 -19.90 -3.62 6.21
C VAL A 231 -19.76 -3.54 4.70
N GLY A 232 -18.75 -4.22 4.17
CA GLY A 232 -18.43 -4.23 2.76
C GLY A 232 -17.53 -5.41 2.41
N PHE A 233 -17.56 -5.84 1.16
CA PHE A 233 -16.92 -7.09 0.74
C PHE A 233 -15.44 -7.17 1.14
N PHE A 234 -14.65 -6.13 0.84
CA PHE A 234 -13.22 -6.08 1.20
C PHE A 234 -12.94 -5.67 2.66
N GLN A 235 -13.97 -5.40 3.45
CA GLN A 235 -13.85 -5.10 4.87
C GLN A 235 -14.19 -6.30 5.76
N THR A 236 -15.29 -7.00 5.46
CA THR A 236 -15.88 -8.02 6.33
C THR A 236 -15.96 -9.42 5.72
N GLU A 237 -15.80 -9.58 4.40
CA GLU A 237 -15.80 -10.91 3.74
C GLU A 237 -14.41 -11.32 3.21
N ARG A 238 -13.51 -10.35 2.99
CA ARG A 238 -12.12 -10.55 2.60
C ARG A 238 -11.21 -9.79 3.57
N TYR A 239 -9.95 -10.23 3.62
CA TYR A 239 -8.96 -9.72 4.57
C TYR A 239 -9.39 -9.94 6.02
N VAL A 240 -9.87 -11.15 6.27
CA VAL A 240 -10.33 -11.64 7.58
C VAL A 240 -9.54 -12.92 7.87
N MET A 241 -9.11 -13.09 9.12
CA MET A 241 -8.53 -14.33 9.62
C MET A 241 -9.36 -14.81 10.80
N GLU A 242 -9.62 -16.11 10.85
CA GLU A 242 -10.24 -16.75 12.00
C GLU A 242 -9.18 -16.88 13.10
N ASP A 243 -9.49 -16.41 14.31
CA ASP A 243 -8.62 -16.58 15.47
C ASP A 243 -8.75 -17.99 16.08
N GLU A 244 -7.95 -18.30 17.11
CA GLU A 244 -7.97 -19.60 17.78
C GLU A 244 -9.34 -19.96 18.40
N ALA A 245 -10.19 -18.97 18.65
CA ALA A 245 -11.53 -19.14 19.19
C ALA A 245 -12.62 -19.31 18.10
N GLY A 246 -12.23 -19.31 16.81
CA GLY A 246 -13.17 -19.40 15.70
C GLY A 246 -13.84 -18.07 15.36
N ILE A 247 -13.28 -16.94 15.80
CA ILE A 247 -13.86 -15.62 15.57
C ILE A 247 -13.11 -14.93 14.42
N ASP A 248 -13.86 -14.50 13.42
CA ASP A 248 -13.35 -13.73 12.30
C ASP A 248 -12.84 -12.34 12.75
N GLN A 249 -11.56 -12.09 12.54
CA GLN A 249 -10.87 -10.83 12.83
C GLN A 249 -10.40 -10.17 11.53
N GLN A 250 -10.66 -8.87 11.38
CA GLN A 250 -10.16 -8.10 10.24
C GLN A 250 -8.64 -7.95 10.32
N ILE A 251 -7.96 -8.30 9.23
CA ILE A 251 -6.53 -8.05 9.08
C ILE A 251 -6.31 -6.53 9.08
N SER A 252 -5.30 -6.08 9.83
CA SER A 252 -5.02 -4.67 10.05
C SER A 252 -3.52 -4.35 9.93
N ARG A 253 -2.81 -4.30 11.06
CA ARG A 253 -1.37 -4.05 11.13
C ARG A 253 -0.58 -5.21 10.53
N MET A 254 0.58 -4.89 9.95
CA MET A 254 1.54 -5.90 9.53
C MET A 254 2.10 -6.63 10.75
N GLU A 255 2.05 -7.95 10.72
CA GLU A 255 2.74 -8.77 11.72
C GLU A 255 4.26 -8.69 11.53
N VAL A 256 5.03 -9.10 12.54
CA VAL A 256 6.48 -9.18 12.41
C VAL A 256 6.84 -10.20 11.34
N LYS A 257 7.70 -9.78 10.39
CA LYS A 257 8.16 -10.64 9.32
C LYS A 257 9.61 -10.34 8.97
N SER A 258 10.29 -11.36 8.47
CA SER A 258 11.62 -11.23 7.88
C SER A 258 11.78 -12.22 6.74
N PHE A 259 12.67 -11.94 5.81
CA PHE A 259 13.06 -12.89 4.76
C PHE A 259 14.50 -12.67 4.31
N VAL A 260 15.12 -13.73 3.78
CA VAL A 260 16.44 -13.71 3.16
C VAL A 260 16.27 -13.43 1.68
N ASN A 261 16.85 -12.33 1.18
CA ASN A 261 16.79 -11.94 -0.23
C ASN A 261 18.07 -12.30 -1.01
N TRP A 262 19.11 -12.79 -0.31
CA TRP A 262 20.31 -13.36 -0.89
C TRP A 262 21.02 -14.28 0.11
N PRO A 263 21.46 -15.49 -0.30
CA PRO A 263 21.32 -16.08 -1.63
C PRO A 263 19.88 -16.45 -1.99
N GLU A 264 19.56 -16.42 -3.28
CA GLU A 264 18.26 -16.91 -3.79
C GLU A 264 18.21 -18.44 -3.76
N HIS A 265 17.00 -19.01 -3.72
CA HIS A 265 16.82 -20.46 -3.82
C HIS A 265 17.53 -21.03 -5.05
N GLY A 266 18.27 -22.13 -4.86
CA GLY A 266 19.05 -22.75 -5.94
C GLY A 266 20.41 -22.11 -6.24
N THR A 267 20.79 -21.02 -5.57
CA THR A 267 22.11 -20.40 -5.75
C THR A 267 23.23 -21.37 -5.31
N SER A 268 24.19 -21.62 -6.21
CA SER A 268 25.41 -22.37 -5.86
C SER A 268 26.43 -21.47 -5.16
N LEU A 269 26.90 -21.89 -3.99
CA LEU A 269 27.84 -21.12 -3.16
C LEU A 269 29.25 -21.71 -3.18
N PRO A 270 30.31 -20.87 -3.13
CA PRO A 270 31.69 -21.34 -3.09
C PRO A 270 32.04 -22.00 -1.76
N ILE A 271 32.69 -23.17 -1.81
CA ILE A 271 33.19 -23.88 -0.62
C ILE A 271 34.41 -23.13 -0.04
N GLY A 272 34.48 -23.03 1.29
CA GLY A 272 35.65 -22.49 2.00
C GLY A 272 35.86 -20.97 1.84
N ARG A 273 34.88 -20.25 1.28
CA ARG A 273 34.91 -18.78 1.16
C ARG A 273 33.74 -18.17 1.95
N PRO A 274 33.95 -17.06 2.65
CA PRO A 274 32.85 -16.31 3.26
C PRO A 274 31.81 -15.88 2.22
N VAL A 275 30.53 -16.04 2.54
CA VAL A 275 29.40 -15.59 1.73
C VAL A 275 28.60 -14.59 2.55
N ALA A 276 28.36 -13.41 1.98
CA ALA A 276 27.44 -12.45 2.58
C ALA A 276 25.99 -12.92 2.36
N ILE A 277 25.20 -12.92 3.44
CA ILE A 277 23.75 -13.17 3.42
C ILE A 277 23.07 -11.83 3.66
N SER A 278 22.00 -11.54 2.93
CA SER A 278 21.18 -10.34 3.14
C SER A 278 19.70 -10.68 3.21
N GLY A 279 18.95 -9.78 3.82
CA GLY A 279 17.52 -9.93 4.02
C GLY A 279 16.89 -8.64 4.50
N MET A 280 15.59 -8.69 4.78
CA MET A 280 14.83 -7.58 5.35
C MET A 280 14.00 -8.11 6.53
N ALA A 281 13.67 -7.22 7.46
CA ALA A 281 12.73 -7.46 8.53
C ALA A 281 11.88 -6.21 8.77
N TRP A 282 10.62 -6.38 9.12
CA TRP A 282 9.68 -5.29 9.40
C TRP A 282 8.58 -5.75 10.36
N SER A 283 7.85 -4.77 10.90
CA SER A 283 6.66 -4.97 11.72
C SER A 283 5.77 -3.72 11.61
N GLY A 284 4.47 -3.89 11.80
CA GLY A 284 3.51 -2.81 11.98
C GLY A 284 3.57 -2.13 13.35
N ASP A 285 4.41 -2.56 14.29
CA ASP A 285 4.49 -1.94 15.62
C ASP A 285 5.44 -0.74 15.74
N GLY A 286 6.24 -0.47 14.70
CA GLY A 286 7.26 0.58 14.68
C GLY A 286 8.57 0.11 15.29
#